data_AF-L8G9M8-F1
#
_entry.id   AF-L8G9M8-F1
#
_cell.length_a   1.000
_cell.length_b   1.000
_cell.length_c   1.000
_cell.angle_alpha   90.00
_cell.angle_beta   90.00
_cell.angle_gamma   90.00
#
_symmetry.space_group_name_H-M   'P 1'
#
loop_
_entity.id
_entity.type
_entity.pdbx_description
1 polymer ?
#
loop_
_entity_poly.entity_id
_entity_poly.type
_entity_poly.pdbx_seq_one_letter_code
_entity_poly.pdbx_strand_id
1 'polypeptide(L)'
;MNNAGHSTRTILLSKKESGWLIISRRSAGNIDPLAEDKSSGHSHLKAFNIANLTASSPPYDFTADGRLLGWGIFTVENSADDVARSGTDIHATNPGEEMNFVGTLASSENQAVTTDIPTASLQFAADVTDQTPTVTDADCEERVKPRLTFQPHTTPLDVKFAADGGKAFVSFHGSWNSPTPVGYMVATIDFANGQPVAAADSQTAAVDLFTNPDITKCPNACFKPASLFLDGTGRLYVSSDATGEIWILGPTGSTTPPANSGGRRRARLPRL
;
A
#
# COMPACT_ATOMS: atom_id res chain seq x y z
N MET A 1 5.41 -0.03 19.36
CA MET A 1 4.20 0.08 18.53
C MET A 1 3.40 -1.21 18.67
N ASN A 2 2.14 -1.12 19.12
CA ASN A 2 1.20 -2.25 19.13
C ASN A 2 -0.10 -1.76 18.47
N ASN A 3 -0.61 -2.49 17.47
CA ASN A 3 -1.98 -2.33 16.96
C ASN A 3 -2.64 -3.71 17.05
N ALA A 4 -3.85 -3.77 17.57
CA ALA A 4 -4.73 -4.92 17.34
C ALA A 4 -5.17 -4.94 15.86
N GLY A 5 -5.46 -6.12 15.31
CA GLY A 5 -5.93 -6.29 13.92
C GLY A 5 -4.86 -6.00 12.86
N HIS A 6 -4.48 -4.74 12.67
CA HIS A 6 -3.72 -4.28 11.50
C HIS A 6 -2.21 -4.19 11.80
N SER A 7 -1.53 -5.34 11.76
CA SER A 7 -0.11 -5.48 12.12
C SER A 7 0.89 -5.22 10.98
N THR A 8 0.48 -5.30 9.71
CA THR A 8 1.37 -5.13 8.54
C THR A 8 2.00 -3.73 8.49
N ARG A 9 3.30 -3.66 8.19
CA ARG A 9 4.08 -2.40 8.09
C ARG A 9 4.92 -2.41 6.83
N THR A 10 4.68 -1.45 5.93
CA THR A 10 5.59 -1.21 4.80
C THR A 10 6.81 -0.44 5.31
N ILE A 11 8.00 -1.00 5.07
CA ILE A 11 9.28 -0.40 5.45
C ILE A 11 10.12 -0.24 4.18
N LEU A 12 10.56 0.98 3.89
CA LEU A 12 11.35 1.29 2.70
C LEU A 12 12.56 2.16 3.07
N LEU A 13 13.77 1.68 2.76
CA LEU A 13 14.96 2.53 2.79
C LEU A 13 15.05 3.31 1.47
N SER A 14 15.23 4.63 1.56
CA SER A 14 15.33 5.50 0.39
C SER A 14 16.59 5.18 -0.43
N LYS A 15 16.39 4.95 -1.74
CA LYS A 15 17.48 4.83 -2.72
C LYS A 15 17.94 6.17 -3.27
N LYS A 16 17.16 7.24 -3.07
CA LYS A 16 17.41 8.59 -3.64
C LYS A 16 18.10 9.53 -2.65
N GLU A 17 17.78 9.39 -1.36
CA GLU A 17 18.37 10.18 -0.28
C GLU A 17 18.86 9.24 0.81
N SER A 18 20.18 9.07 0.91
CA SER A 18 20.79 8.10 1.83
C SER A 18 20.41 8.38 3.28
N GLY A 19 20.21 7.31 4.06
CA GLY A 19 19.91 7.41 5.48
C GLY A 19 18.44 7.66 5.83
N TRP A 20 17.53 7.82 4.88
CA TRP A 20 16.10 7.95 5.17
C TRP A 20 15.37 6.60 5.14
N LEU A 21 14.79 6.23 6.28
CA LEU A 21 13.92 5.07 6.46
C LEU A 21 12.46 5.53 6.50
N ILE A 22 11.61 4.97 5.65
CA ILE A 22 10.17 5.26 5.58
C ILE A 22 9.41 4.09 6.21
N ILE A 23 8.45 4.39 7.08
CA ILE A 23 7.63 3.40 7.78
C ILE A 23 6.16 3.83 7.67
N SER A 24 5.30 2.91 7.20
CA SER A 24 3.84 3.03 7.29
C SER A 24 3.33 2.37 8.57
N ARG A 25 2.42 3.04 9.29
CA ARG A 25 1.60 2.49 10.37
C ARG A 25 0.12 2.63 10.02
N ARG A 26 -0.57 1.49 9.91
CA ARG A 26 -2.03 1.42 9.68
C ARG A 26 -2.83 1.85 10.92
N SER A 27 -4.14 2.01 10.74
CA SER A 27 -5.14 2.18 11.81
C SER A 27 -5.10 1.06 12.87
N ALA A 28 -5.73 1.29 14.02
CA ALA A 28 -5.91 0.31 15.10
C ALA A 28 -7.24 -0.48 15.02
N GLY A 29 -8.08 -0.20 14.02
CA GLY A 29 -9.34 -0.88 13.74
C GLY A 29 -9.85 -0.51 12.34
N ASN A 30 -11.04 -0.99 11.96
CA ASN A 30 -11.68 -0.64 10.68
C ASN A 30 -11.91 0.88 10.59
N ILE A 31 -12.80 1.40 11.44
CA ILE A 31 -12.95 2.84 11.68
C ILE A 31 -12.16 3.19 12.95
N ASP A 32 -11.23 4.13 12.83
CA ASP A 32 -10.29 4.51 13.89
C ASP A 32 -10.32 6.03 14.13
N PRO A 33 -11.12 6.51 15.10
CA PRO A 33 -11.24 7.94 15.40
C PRO A 33 -9.91 8.61 15.79
N LEU A 34 -8.91 7.84 16.26
CA LEU A 34 -7.60 8.40 16.60
C LEU A 34 -6.74 8.70 15.36
N ALA A 35 -7.12 8.25 14.16
CA ALA A 35 -6.43 8.60 12.93
C ALA A 35 -6.59 10.09 12.53
N GLU A 36 -7.61 10.78 13.05
CA GLU A 36 -7.76 12.23 12.87
C GLU A 36 -6.78 13.03 13.74
N ASP A 37 -6.41 12.48 14.91
CA ASP A 37 -5.37 13.06 15.77
C ASP A 37 -3.98 12.74 15.22
N LYS A 38 -3.34 13.75 14.62
CA LYS A 38 -1.98 13.66 14.08
C LYS A 38 -0.95 13.18 15.12
N SER A 39 -1.20 13.35 16.41
CA SER A 39 -0.31 12.91 17.50
C SER A 39 -0.39 11.42 17.82
N SER A 40 -1.50 10.74 17.47
CA SER A 40 -1.70 9.30 17.75
C SER A 40 -0.70 8.40 17.01
N GLY A 41 -0.22 8.87 15.84
CA GLY A 41 0.58 8.08 14.92
C GLY A 41 -0.21 6.98 14.17
N HIS A 42 -1.55 7.01 14.16
CA HIS A 42 -2.39 6.05 13.43
C HIS A 42 -2.54 6.48 11.96
N SER A 43 -2.72 5.54 11.04
CA SER A 43 -2.89 5.78 9.59
C SER A 43 -1.86 6.75 8.96
N HIS A 44 -0.59 6.66 9.39
CA HIS A 44 0.47 7.59 8.97
C HIS A 44 1.62 6.90 8.23
N LEU A 45 2.18 7.64 7.27
CA LEU A 45 3.48 7.37 6.65
C LEU A 45 4.50 8.39 7.18
N LYS A 46 5.54 7.92 7.87
CA LYS A 46 6.62 8.77 8.40
C LYS A 46 7.99 8.38 7.88
N ALA A 47 8.88 9.36 7.73
CA ALA A 47 10.29 9.17 7.43
C ALA A 47 11.20 9.55 8.61
N PHE A 48 12.25 8.75 8.82
CA PHE A 48 13.20 8.82 9.91
C PHE A 48 14.63 8.84 9.34
N ASN A 49 15.46 9.79 9.79
CA ASN A 49 16.85 9.90 9.31
C ASN A 49 17.80 9.06 10.16
N ILE A 50 17.97 7.80 9.77
CA ILE A 50 18.83 6.83 10.45
C ILE A 50 20.34 7.05 10.21
N ALA A 51 20.76 8.05 9.41
CA ALA A 51 22.18 8.26 9.06
C ALA A 51 23.09 8.53 10.27
N ASN A 52 22.55 9.21 11.29
CA ASN A 52 23.30 9.65 12.47
C ASN A 52 23.01 8.78 13.72
N LEU A 53 22.27 7.68 13.58
CA LEU A 53 22.05 6.77 14.70
C LEU A 53 23.32 5.97 15.00
N THR A 54 23.69 5.93 16.27
CA THR A 54 24.78 5.11 16.81
C THR A 54 24.21 3.95 17.61
N ALA A 55 25.05 2.98 17.99
CA ALA A 55 24.64 1.87 18.85
C ALA A 55 24.18 2.31 20.26
N SER A 56 24.47 3.55 20.68
CA SER A 56 24.00 4.15 21.94
C SER A 56 22.87 5.17 21.76
N SER A 57 22.41 5.42 20.53
CA SER A 57 21.23 6.26 20.29
C SER A 57 19.97 5.52 20.75
N PRO A 58 19.00 6.21 21.39
CA PRO A 58 17.69 5.60 21.65
C PRO A 58 16.98 5.28 20.33
N PRO A 59 16.06 4.30 20.31
CA PRO A 59 15.20 4.07 19.16
C PRO A 59 14.24 5.25 18.96
N TYR A 60 13.85 5.51 17.71
CA TYR A 60 12.82 6.50 17.39
C TYR A 60 11.44 6.07 17.93
N ASP A 61 10.69 7.02 18.48
CA ASP A 61 9.26 6.88 18.74
C ASP A 61 8.47 7.27 17.48
N PHE A 62 7.60 6.39 17.00
CA PHE A 62 6.80 6.69 15.80
C PHE A 62 5.75 7.80 16.04
N THR A 63 5.31 8.03 17.28
CA THR A 63 4.35 9.09 17.59
C THR A 63 5.02 10.47 17.62
N ALA A 64 6.10 10.60 18.39
CA ALA A 64 6.81 11.86 18.61
C ALA A 64 7.86 12.20 17.53
N ASP A 65 8.62 11.22 17.03
CA ASP A 65 9.69 11.44 16.05
C ASP A 65 9.21 11.27 14.60
N GLY A 66 10.13 11.54 13.67
CA GLY A 66 9.92 11.35 12.24
C GLY A 66 9.08 12.45 11.59
N ARG A 67 9.29 12.61 10.29
CA ARG A 67 8.57 13.59 9.46
C ARG A 67 7.36 12.91 8.81
N LEU A 68 6.16 13.48 8.94
CA LEU A 68 5.03 13.10 8.08
C LEU A 68 5.39 13.47 6.63
N LEU A 69 5.17 12.55 5.69
CA LEU A 69 5.54 12.79 4.29
C LEU A 69 4.45 13.56 3.52
N GLY A 70 4.86 14.31 2.49
CA GLY A 70 3.96 14.96 1.52
C GLY A 70 4.56 15.06 0.10
N TRP A 71 3.74 14.86 -0.97
CA TRP A 71 4.03 14.89 -2.44
C TRP A 71 4.56 13.59 -3.15
N GLY A 72 5.77 13.56 -3.71
CA GLY A 72 6.30 12.56 -4.68
C GLY A 72 6.67 11.11 -4.29
N ILE A 73 5.80 10.38 -3.59
CA ILE A 73 5.85 8.92 -3.30
C ILE A 73 4.43 8.41 -3.53
N PHE A 74 4.27 7.26 -4.16
CA PHE A 74 2.96 6.62 -4.25
C PHE A 74 2.81 5.54 -3.19
N THR A 75 1.67 5.56 -2.49
CA THR A 75 1.20 4.47 -1.64
C THR A 75 -0.04 3.85 -2.27
N VAL A 76 -0.35 2.63 -1.85
CA VAL A 76 -1.64 1.98 -2.11
C VAL A 76 -2.32 1.72 -0.77
N GLU A 77 -3.63 1.93 -0.71
CA GLU A 77 -4.41 1.81 0.53
C GLU A 77 -5.44 0.68 0.45
N ASN A 78 -5.64 0.01 1.59
CA ASN A 78 -6.75 -0.90 1.81
C ASN A 78 -7.80 -0.14 2.63
N SER A 79 -8.92 0.19 2.01
CA SER A 79 -9.93 1.10 2.54
C SER A 79 -10.90 0.39 3.52
N ALA A 80 -11.93 1.09 3.97
CA ALA A 80 -12.80 0.65 5.07
C ALA A 80 -13.71 -0.54 4.69
N ASP A 81 -13.86 -1.45 5.65
CA ASP A 81 -14.79 -2.59 5.61
C ASP A 81 -16.21 -2.19 6.06
N ASP A 82 -17.23 -2.97 5.70
CA ASP A 82 -18.61 -2.89 6.23
C ASP A 82 -19.29 -1.50 6.13
N VAL A 83 -18.96 -0.74 5.09
CA VAL A 83 -19.37 0.65 4.96
C VAL A 83 -20.87 0.80 4.67
N ALA A 84 -21.52 1.61 5.49
CA ALA A 84 -22.88 2.10 5.29
C ALA A 84 -22.90 3.61 4.98
N ARG A 85 -23.98 4.06 4.35
CA ARG A 85 -24.28 5.47 4.08
C ARG A 85 -25.76 5.76 4.29
N SER A 86 -26.07 6.75 5.14
CA SER A 86 -27.43 7.05 5.62
C SER A 86 -28.20 5.80 6.09
N GLY A 87 -27.52 4.91 6.83
CA GLY A 87 -28.05 3.64 7.33
C GLY A 87 -28.23 2.54 6.28
N THR A 88 -27.82 2.76 5.03
CA THR A 88 -27.88 1.76 3.94
C THR A 88 -26.51 1.15 3.73
N ASP A 89 -26.41 -0.18 3.77
CA ASP A 89 -25.19 -0.90 3.39
C ASP A 89 -24.82 -0.63 1.92
N ILE A 90 -23.58 -0.20 1.69
CA ILE A 90 -23.02 0.05 0.35
C ILE A 90 -21.68 -0.68 0.14
N HIS A 91 -21.26 -1.55 1.07
CA HIS A 91 -19.92 -2.16 1.07
C HIS A 91 -19.65 -2.93 -0.24
N ALA A 92 -20.65 -3.60 -0.80
CA ALA A 92 -20.51 -4.44 -1.99
C ALA A 92 -19.87 -3.75 -3.20
N THR A 93 -19.91 -2.42 -3.27
CA THR A 93 -19.32 -1.61 -4.35
C THR A 93 -18.53 -0.39 -3.86
N ASN A 94 -18.30 -0.23 -2.55
CA ASN A 94 -17.58 0.91 -1.96
C ASN A 94 -16.90 0.50 -0.63
N PRO A 95 -15.90 1.26 -0.16
CA PRO A 95 -15.05 2.18 -0.89
C PRO A 95 -14.23 1.48 -1.97
N GLY A 96 -13.79 2.24 -2.98
CA GLY A 96 -12.70 1.78 -3.84
C GLY A 96 -11.36 1.77 -3.10
N GLU A 97 -10.46 0.87 -3.48
CA GLU A 97 -9.09 0.91 -2.96
C GLU A 97 -8.33 2.08 -3.62
N GLU A 98 -7.30 2.64 -2.98
CA GLU A 98 -6.66 3.86 -3.49
C GLU A 98 -5.22 3.66 -3.94
N MET A 99 -4.78 4.49 -4.90
CA MET A 99 -3.38 4.90 -5.04
C MET A 99 -3.26 6.39 -4.72
N ASN A 100 -2.52 6.69 -3.65
CA ASN A 100 -2.33 8.04 -3.12
C ASN A 100 -0.94 8.58 -3.44
N PHE A 101 -0.80 9.89 -3.57
CA PHE A 101 0.44 10.61 -3.83
C PHE A 101 0.86 11.42 -2.59
N VAL A 102 1.86 10.95 -1.86
CA VAL A 102 2.05 11.25 -0.42
C VAL A 102 3.46 11.67 0.04
N GLY A 103 4.52 11.75 -0.77
CA GLY A 103 5.86 12.12 -0.24
C GLY A 103 7.03 12.40 -1.20
N THR A 104 7.51 13.64 -1.40
CA THR A 104 8.98 13.76 -1.67
C THR A 104 9.67 13.87 -0.33
N LEU A 105 10.87 13.31 -0.21
CA LEU A 105 11.66 13.44 1.02
C LEU A 105 12.17 14.87 1.23
N ALA A 106 12.11 15.74 0.21
CA ALA A 106 12.49 17.14 0.30
C ALA A 106 11.38 18.07 0.85
N SER A 107 10.09 17.79 0.58
CA SER A 107 8.96 18.72 0.79
C SER A 107 8.46 18.82 2.24
N SER A 108 8.28 20.04 2.75
CA SER A 108 8.00 20.36 4.17
C SER A 108 6.53 20.34 4.59
N GLU A 109 5.63 19.88 3.72
CA GLU A 109 4.19 19.86 3.98
C GLU A 109 3.75 18.53 4.59
N ASN A 110 3.16 18.60 5.79
CA ASN A 110 2.66 17.44 6.53
C ASN A 110 1.23 17.08 6.08
N GLN A 111 1.10 16.13 5.15
CA GLN A 111 -0.19 15.57 4.76
C GLN A 111 -0.38 14.20 5.42
N ALA A 112 -1.57 13.95 5.98
CA ALA A 112 -1.96 12.64 6.48
C ALA A 112 -2.77 11.91 5.40
N VAL A 113 -2.71 10.59 5.36
CA VAL A 113 -3.68 9.79 4.60
C VAL A 113 -4.95 9.76 5.46
N THR A 114 -6.06 10.25 4.91
CA THR A 114 -7.29 10.51 5.67
C THR A 114 -8.22 9.30 5.66
N THR A 115 -9.17 9.26 6.60
CA THR A 115 -10.11 8.15 6.86
C THR A 115 -11.36 8.17 5.98
N ASP A 116 -11.28 8.75 4.79
CA ASP A 116 -12.44 9.01 3.93
C ASP A 116 -12.82 7.82 3.06
N ILE A 117 -14.05 7.85 2.54
CA ILE A 117 -14.60 6.78 1.71
C ILE A 117 -14.55 7.23 0.24
N PRO A 118 -13.60 6.74 -0.57
CA PRO A 118 -13.55 7.02 -1.99
C PRO A 118 -14.57 6.21 -2.80
N THR A 119 -15.20 6.91 -3.74
CA THR A 119 -15.72 6.36 -5.00
C THR A 119 -14.80 6.78 -6.14
N ALA A 120 -15.03 6.29 -7.36
CA ALA A 120 -14.34 6.79 -8.54
C ALA A 120 -14.49 8.33 -8.68
N SER A 121 -13.39 9.05 -8.41
CA SER A 121 -13.23 10.52 -8.41
C SER A 121 -13.80 11.36 -7.26
N LEU A 122 -14.56 10.80 -6.30
CA LEU A 122 -15.14 11.55 -5.18
C LEU A 122 -14.95 10.82 -3.84
N GLN A 123 -14.48 11.54 -2.82
CA GLN A 123 -14.51 11.08 -1.42
C GLN A 123 -15.77 11.62 -0.73
N PHE A 124 -16.38 10.83 0.15
CA PHE A 124 -17.57 11.20 0.91
C PHE A 124 -17.47 10.74 2.37
N ALA A 125 -18.29 11.33 3.24
CA ALA A 125 -18.25 11.06 4.67
C ALA A 125 -18.82 9.67 5.00
N ALA A 126 -18.11 8.95 5.86
CA ALA A 126 -18.57 7.69 6.45
C ALA A 126 -19.73 7.91 7.43
N ASP A 127 -20.66 6.95 7.53
CA ASP A 127 -21.63 6.89 8.63
C ASP A 127 -20.93 6.46 9.93
N VAL A 128 -20.23 7.39 10.60
CA VAL A 128 -19.59 7.13 11.90
C VAL A 128 -20.44 7.69 13.02
N THR A 129 -21.01 6.81 13.85
CA THR A 129 -21.92 7.20 14.94
C THR A 129 -21.24 7.98 16.07
N ASP A 130 -19.92 7.84 16.19
CA ASP A 130 -19.14 8.26 17.36
C ASP A 130 -18.10 9.37 17.03
N GLN A 131 -18.13 9.94 15.82
CA GLN A 131 -17.27 11.06 15.41
C GLN A 131 -17.81 12.40 15.91
N THR A 132 -16.98 13.17 16.61
CA THR A 132 -17.28 14.54 17.05
C THR A 132 -16.08 15.47 16.80
N PRO A 133 -16.22 16.55 16.00
CA PRO A 133 -17.41 16.94 15.24
C PRO A 133 -17.76 15.90 14.16
N THR A 134 -19.03 15.90 13.72
CA THR A 134 -19.47 15.06 12.60
C THR A 134 -18.80 15.53 11.31
N VAL A 135 -18.14 14.61 10.59
CA VAL A 135 -17.56 14.87 9.27
C VAL A 135 -18.68 14.88 8.22
N THR A 136 -18.65 15.85 7.31
CA THR A 136 -19.59 15.98 6.19
C THR A 136 -18.89 15.82 4.85
N ASP A 137 -19.65 15.59 3.77
CA ASP A 137 -19.06 15.50 2.42
C ASP A 137 -18.30 16.76 2.01
N ALA A 138 -18.71 17.94 2.51
CA ALA A 138 -17.99 19.19 2.27
C ALA A 138 -16.60 19.18 2.96
N ASP A 139 -16.48 18.59 4.15
CA ASP A 139 -15.19 18.38 4.80
C ASP A 139 -14.33 17.35 4.04
N CYS A 140 -14.95 16.40 3.33
CA CYS A 140 -14.26 15.46 2.45
C CYS A 140 -13.81 16.11 1.12
N GLU A 141 -14.56 17.07 0.59
CA GLU A 141 -14.18 17.81 -0.63
C GLU A 141 -12.90 18.64 -0.46
N GLU A 142 -12.61 19.10 0.76
CA GLU A 142 -11.36 19.81 1.10
C GLU A 142 -10.15 18.88 1.30
N ARG A 143 -10.36 17.56 1.36
CA ARG A 143 -9.29 16.56 1.59
C ARG A 143 -8.58 16.15 0.30
N VAL A 144 -7.44 15.49 0.48
CA VAL A 144 -6.56 15.10 -0.63
C VAL A 144 -7.12 13.86 -1.31
N LYS A 145 -7.72 14.06 -2.48
CA LYS A 145 -8.31 12.99 -3.29
C LYS A 145 -7.25 12.00 -3.80
N PRO A 146 -7.60 10.70 -3.95
CA PRO A 146 -6.68 9.72 -4.49
C PRO A 146 -6.30 10.03 -5.94
N ARG A 147 -5.09 9.62 -6.34
CA ARG A 147 -4.65 9.78 -7.73
C ARG A 147 -5.32 8.76 -8.64
N LEU A 148 -5.61 7.56 -8.14
CA LEU A 148 -6.44 6.54 -8.80
C LEU A 148 -7.26 5.81 -7.75
N THR A 149 -8.44 5.35 -8.15
CA THR A 149 -9.29 4.44 -7.39
C THR A 149 -9.36 3.10 -8.11
N PHE A 150 -9.24 1.99 -7.39
CA PHE A 150 -9.36 0.62 -7.88
C PHE A 150 -10.67 -0.01 -7.40
N GLN A 151 -10.95 -1.21 -7.90
CA GLN A 151 -12.11 -1.99 -7.46
C GLN A 151 -12.06 -2.20 -5.92
N PRO A 152 -13.18 -1.99 -5.20
CA PRO A 152 -13.34 -2.28 -3.78
C PRO A 152 -12.82 -3.65 -3.37
N HIS A 153 -12.33 -3.77 -2.14
CA HIS A 153 -11.91 -5.02 -1.50
C HIS A 153 -10.78 -5.78 -2.19
N THR A 154 -10.11 -5.20 -3.18
CA THR A 154 -8.99 -5.88 -3.85
C THR A 154 -7.72 -5.95 -2.98
N THR A 155 -7.69 -5.20 -1.87
CA THR A 155 -6.68 -5.21 -0.81
C THR A 155 -5.25 -5.08 -1.35
N PRO A 156 -4.87 -3.89 -1.87
CA PRO A 156 -3.51 -3.70 -2.35
C PRO A 156 -2.52 -3.61 -1.17
N LEU A 157 -1.46 -4.42 -1.22
CA LEU A 157 -0.50 -4.54 -0.11
C LEU A 157 0.87 -3.94 -0.41
N ASP A 158 1.29 -3.90 -1.67
CA ASP A 158 2.59 -3.35 -2.04
C ASP A 158 2.59 -2.73 -3.44
N VAL A 159 3.47 -1.76 -3.63
CA VAL A 159 3.73 -1.10 -4.92
C VAL A 159 5.23 -1.01 -5.21
N LYS A 160 5.62 -1.30 -6.46
CA LYS A 160 7.00 -1.16 -6.95
C LYS A 160 7.02 -0.50 -8.32
N PHE A 161 8.05 0.32 -8.57
CA PHE A 161 8.22 1.04 -9.82
C PHE A 161 9.33 0.44 -10.67
N ALA A 162 9.10 0.34 -11.98
CA ALA A 162 10.12 0.05 -12.97
C ALA A 162 11.26 1.09 -12.90
N ALA A 163 12.48 0.69 -13.28
CA ALA A 163 13.67 1.53 -13.13
C ALA A 163 13.65 2.81 -14.00
N ASP A 164 12.89 2.78 -15.09
CA ASP A 164 12.61 3.93 -15.97
C ASP A 164 11.48 4.84 -15.47
N GLY A 165 10.75 4.43 -14.42
CA GLY A 165 9.57 5.10 -13.91
C GLY A 165 8.33 5.00 -14.82
N GLY A 166 8.38 4.22 -15.90
CA GLY A 166 7.30 4.11 -16.89
C GLY A 166 6.17 3.13 -16.52
N LYS A 167 6.29 2.46 -15.37
CA LYS A 167 5.31 1.48 -14.88
C LYS A 167 5.38 1.29 -13.38
N ALA A 168 4.22 1.16 -12.75
CA ALA A 168 4.08 0.62 -11.40
C ALA A 168 3.54 -0.82 -11.47
N PHE A 169 3.92 -1.64 -10.50
CA PHE A 169 3.40 -2.98 -10.23
C PHE A 169 2.73 -2.94 -8.86
N VAL A 170 1.48 -3.42 -8.77
CA VAL A 170 0.69 -3.44 -7.54
C VAL A 170 0.24 -4.86 -7.24
N SER A 171 0.39 -5.31 -6.00
CA SER A 171 -0.11 -6.59 -5.51
C SER A 171 -1.47 -6.42 -4.84
N PHE A 172 -2.51 -6.98 -5.45
CA PHE A 172 -3.86 -7.04 -4.92
C PHE A 172 -4.06 -8.40 -4.23
N HIS A 173 -4.03 -8.41 -2.90
CA HIS A 173 -4.06 -9.63 -2.08
C HIS A 173 -5.36 -10.40 -2.28
N GLY A 174 -6.47 -9.69 -2.43
CA GLY A 174 -7.79 -10.23 -2.73
C GLY A 174 -8.74 -10.30 -1.52
N SER A 175 -10.01 -10.05 -1.83
CA SER A 175 -11.09 -9.69 -0.90
C SER A 175 -11.42 -10.75 0.13
N TRP A 176 -11.70 -10.31 1.35
CA TRP A 176 -12.46 -11.09 2.33
C TRP A 176 -13.90 -10.55 2.49
N ASN A 177 -14.09 -9.23 2.36
CA ASN A 177 -15.35 -8.53 2.59
C ASN A 177 -16.07 -8.09 1.31
N SER A 178 -16.21 -8.99 0.35
CA SER A 178 -16.93 -8.73 -0.91
C SER A 178 -17.90 -9.87 -1.20
N PRO A 179 -19.11 -9.60 -1.71
CA PRO A 179 -20.09 -10.65 -2.03
C PRO A 179 -19.61 -11.63 -3.11
N THR A 180 -18.63 -11.24 -3.92
CA THR A 180 -17.92 -12.10 -4.88
C THR A 180 -16.41 -11.87 -4.77
N PRO A 181 -15.55 -12.90 -4.85
CA PRO A 181 -14.10 -12.70 -4.75
C PRO A 181 -13.56 -11.75 -5.83
N VAL A 182 -12.76 -10.76 -5.41
CA VAL A 182 -12.11 -9.75 -6.27
C VAL A 182 -10.65 -9.57 -5.88
N GLY A 183 -9.81 -9.10 -6.81
CA GLY A 183 -8.36 -8.96 -6.60
C GLY A 183 -7.63 -10.27 -6.90
N TYR A 184 -6.84 -10.78 -5.95
CA TYR A 184 -6.05 -12.03 -6.11
C TYR A 184 -5.12 -11.99 -7.33
N MET A 185 -4.42 -10.88 -7.52
CA MET A 185 -3.64 -10.62 -8.72
C MET A 185 -2.47 -9.66 -8.50
N VAL A 186 -1.50 -9.69 -9.40
CA VAL A 186 -0.58 -8.57 -9.62
C VAL A 186 -1.03 -7.86 -10.89
N ALA A 187 -1.12 -6.54 -10.82
CA ALA A 187 -1.42 -5.69 -11.97
C ALA A 187 -0.29 -4.68 -12.24
N THR A 188 -0.33 -4.10 -13.44
CA THR A 188 0.50 -2.96 -13.84
C THR A 188 -0.35 -1.70 -13.98
N ILE A 189 0.29 -0.55 -13.74
CA ILE A 189 -0.28 0.77 -14.02
C ILE A 189 0.77 1.52 -14.84
N ASP A 190 0.37 2.08 -15.98
CA ASP A 190 1.26 2.87 -16.82
C ASP A 190 1.52 4.26 -16.23
N PHE A 191 2.78 4.68 -16.27
CA PHE A 191 3.24 5.97 -15.74
C PHE A 191 3.98 6.77 -16.81
N ALA A 192 3.81 8.09 -16.78
CA ALA A 192 4.56 9.05 -17.58
C ALA A 192 4.80 10.32 -16.75
N ASN A 193 5.98 10.95 -16.89
CA ASN A 193 6.33 12.19 -16.20
C ASN A 193 6.14 12.16 -14.66
N GLY A 194 6.27 10.98 -14.04
CA GLY A 194 6.10 10.79 -12.59
C GLY A 194 4.64 10.69 -12.11
N GLN A 195 3.68 10.52 -13.02
CA GLN A 195 2.25 10.37 -12.71
C GLN A 195 1.68 9.16 -13.47
N PRO A 196 0.58 8.53 -12.99
CA PRO A 196 -0.16 7.58 -13.81
C PRO A 196 -0.61 8.23 -15.13
N VAL A 197 -0.66 7.45 -16.21
CA VAL A 197 -1.19 7.90 -17.51
C VAL A 197 -2.71 8.00 -17.47
N ALA A 198 -3.38 7.11 -16.75
CA ALA A 198 -4.82 7.09 -16.58
C ALA A 198 -5.34 8.32 -15.82
N ALA A 199 -6.52 8.82 -16.21
CA ALA A 199 -7.24 9.85 -15.47
C ALA A 199 -7.69 9.35 -14.08
N ALA A 200 -7.99 10.26 -13.15
CA ALA A 200 -8.29 9.90 -11.75
C ALA A 200 -9.63 9.15 -11.58
N ASP A 201 -10.55 9.31 -12.53
CA ASP A 201 -11.84 8.62 -12.66
C ASP A 201 -11.75 7.27 -13.40
N SER A 202 -10.55 6.86 -13.84
CA SER A 202 -10.35 5.64 -14.62
C SER A 202 -10.53 4.36 -13.80
N GLN A 203 -11.56 3.58 -14.13
CA GLN A 203 -11.83 2.27 -13.53
C GLN A 203 -10.97 1.13 -14.11
N THR A 204 -10.17 1.40 -15.15
CA THR A 204 -9.33 0.41 -15.86
C THR A 204 -7.83 0.75 -15.81
N ALA A 205 -7.43 1.57 -14.84
CA ALA A 205 -6.03 2.01 -14.69
C ALA A 205 -5.07 0.88 -14.27
N ALA A 206 -5.58 -0.13 -13.55
CA ALA A 206 -4.86 -1.36 -13.24
C ALA A 206 -5.11 -2.40 -14.34
N VAL A 207 -4.03 -2.91 -14.93
CA VAL A 207 -4.05 -3.90 -16.02
C VAL A 207 -3.37 -5.19 -15.55
N ASP A 208 -4.11 -6.29 -15.57
CA ASP A 208 -3.70 -7.63 -15.14
C ASP A 208 -2.32 -8.04 -15.69
N LEU A 209 -1.44 -8.50 -14.80
CA LEU A 209 -0.12 -9.07 -15.14
C LEU A 209 -0.01 -10.55 -14.76
N PHE A 210 -0.52 -10.90 -13.57
CA PHE A 210 -0.48 -12.27 -13.06
C PHE A 210 -1.74 -12.49 -12.21
N THR A 211 -2.63 -13.35 -12.69
CA THR A 211 -3.98 -13.57 -12.15
C THR A 211 -4.21 -15.04 -11.85
N ASN A 212 -5.20 -15.32 -10.99
CA ASN A 212 -5.72 -16.68 -10.81
C ASN A 212 -6.68 -17.03 -11.97
N PRO A 213 -6.68 -18.28 -12.47
CA PRO A 213 -7.46 -18.67 -13.66
C PRO A 213 -8.97 -18.74 -13.42
N ASP A 214 -9.40 -18.91 -12.17
CA ASP A 214 -10.80 -18.89 -11.76
C ASP A 214 -10.92 -18.21 -10.39
N ILE A 215 -11.27 -16.93 -10.40
CA ILE A 215 -11.38 -16.12 -9.17
C ILE A 215 -12.50 -16.61 -8.24
N THR A 216 -13.49 -17.38 -8.75
CA THR A 216 -14.58 -17.94 -7.92
C THR A 216 -14.11 -19.02 -6.94
N LYS A 217 -12.85 -19.47 -7.05
CA LYS A 217 -12.22 -20.42 -6.13
C LYS A 217 -11.38 -19.72 -5.04
N CYS A 218 -11.24 -18.40 -5.10
CA CYS A 218 -10.49 -17.63 -4.11
C CYS A 218 -11.33 -17.43 -2.82
N PRO A 219 -10.69 -17.35 -1.63
CA PRO A 219 -9.25 -17.45 -1.39
C PRO A 219 -8.68 -18.89 -1.46
N ASN A 220 -9.53 -19.92 -1.34
CA ASN A 220 -9.10 -21.28 -0.96
C ASN A 220 -8.18 -21.99 -1.96
N ALA A 221 -8.25 -21.66 -3.26
CA ALA A 221 -7.40 -22.25 -4.30
C ALA A 221 -6.62 -21.21 -5.12
N CYS A 222 -6.30 -20.07 -4.50
CA CYS A 222 -5.64 -18.95 -5.15
C CYS A 222 -4.37 -18.51 -4.43
N PHE A 223 -3.37 -18.03 -5.18
CA PHE A 223 -2.28 -17.26 -4.58
C PHE A 223 -2.81 -15.89 -4.11
N LYS A 224 -2.25 -15.36 -3.02
CA LYS A 224 -2.61 -14.06 -2.43
C LYS A 224 -1.39 -13.12 -2.46
N PRO A 225 -1.24 -12.26 -3.48
CA PRO A 225 -0.08 -11.37 -3.62
C PRO A 225 0.15 -10.44 -2.42
N ALA A 226 1.31 -10.58 -1.78
CA ALA A 226 1.73 -9.73 -0.67
C ALA A 226 2.86 -8.77 -1.10
N SER A 227 4.12 -9.05 -0.75
CA SER A 227 5.27 -8.21 -1.12
C SER A 227 5.71 -8.38 -2.57
N LEU A 228 6.20 -7.29 -3.17
CA LEU A 228 6.79 -7.23 -4.50
C LEU A 228 8.27 -6.79 -4.42
N PHE A 229 9.13 -7.38 -5.26
CA PHE A 229 10.52 -6.94 -5.40
C PHE A 229 11.00 -6.97 -6.86
N LEU A 230 11.54 -5.85 -7.33
CA LEU A 230 12.22 -5.74 -8.63
C LEU A 230 13.73 -5.82 -8.42
N ASP A 231 14.38 -6.74 -9.12
CA ASP A 231 15.81 -7.00 -8.99
C ASP A 231 16.72 -6.07 -9.82
N GLY A 232 16.13 -5.24 -10.68
CA GLY A 232 16.82 -4.33 -11.58
C GLY A 232 17.19 -4.94 -12.94
N THR A 233 16.98 -6.24 -13.17
CA THR A 233 17.13 -6.89 -14.50
C THR A 233 15.79 -7.08 -15.21
N GLY A 234 14.73 -6.43 -14.73
CA GLY A 234 13.36 -6.57 -15.25
C GLY A 234 12.62 -7.81 -14.75
N ARG A 235 13.09 -8.48 -13.69
CA ARG A 235 12.34 -9.57 -13.05
C ARG A 235 11.63 -9.06 -11.79
N LEU A 236 10.36 -9.45 -11.67
CA LEU A 236 9.49 -9.16 -10.54
C LEU A 236 9.31 -10.42 -9.69
N TYR A 237 9.71 -10.34 -8.44
CA TYR A 237 9.48 -11.36 -7.42
C TYR A 237 8.17 -11.04 -6.69
N VAL A 238 7.31 -12.04 -6.53
CA VAL A 238 5.97 -11.92 -5.92
C VAL A 238 5.85 -12.96 -4.82
N SER A 239 5.69 -12.54 -3.56
CA SER A 239 5.39 -13.47 -2.46
C SER A 239 3.88 -13.69 -2.32
N SER A 240 3.48 -14.91 -1.97
CA SER A 240 2.11 -15.24 -1.53
C SER A 240 2.17 -15.84 -0.12
N ASP A 241 1.62 -15.13 0.86
CA ASP A 241 1.67 -15.53 2.28
C ASP A 241 0.73 -16.71 2.57
N ALA A 242 -0.45 -16.73 1.98
CA ALA A 242 -1.45 -17.80 2.12
C ALA A 242 -0.98 -19.14 1.56
N THR A 243 -0.13 -19.15 0.52
CA THR A 243 0.40 -20.38 -0.12
C THR A 243 1.85 -20.68 0.26
N GLY A 244 2.57 -19.73 0.87
CA GLY A 244 3.99 -19.87 1.22
C GLY A 244 4.96 -19.79 0.02
N GLU A 245 4.50 -19.29 -1.12
CA GLU A 245 5.22 -19.29 -2.39
C GLU A 245 5.96 -17.98 -2.66
N ILE A 246 7.02 -18.05 -3.46
CA ILE A 246 7.64 -16.89 -4.12
C ILE A 246 7.75 -17.18 -5.61
N TRP A 247 7.03 -16.40 -6.41
CA TRP A 247 7.03 -16.45 -7.87
C TRP A 247 8.04 -15.46 -8.45
N ILE A 248 8.55 -15.76 -9.65
CA ILE A 248 9.42 -14.84 -10.42
C ILE A 248 8.77 -14.66 -11.79
N LEU A 249 8.36 -13.43 -12.09
CA LEU A 249 7.82 -13.01 -13.38
C LEU A 249 8.90 -12.22 -14.12
N GLY A 250 9.03 -12.41 -15.43
CA GLY A 250 10.00 -11.66 -16.24
C GLY A 250 10.11 -12.17 -17.67
N PRO A 251 10.93 -11.50 -18.52
CA PRO A 251 11.09 -11.89 -19.91
C PRO A 251 11.66 -13.31 -20.05
N THR A 252 10.99 -14.15 -20.83
CA THR A 252 11.43 -15.54 -21.12
C THR A 252 12.73 -15.62 -21.94
N GLY A 253 13.26 -14.48 -22.39
CA GLY A 253 14.47 -14.38 -23.21
C GLY A 253 15.81 -14.52 -22.46
N SER A 254 15.83 -14.59 -21.12
CA SER A 254 17.08 -14.86 -20.39
C SER A 254 17.39 -16.37 -20.38
N THR A 255 17.98 -16.87 -21.45
CA THR A 255 18.51 -18.26 -21.57
C THR A 255 19.71 -18.54 -20.66
N THR A 256 20.16 -17.56 -19.88
CA THR A 256 21.11 -17.75 -18.78
C THR A 256 20.32 -18.14 -17.52
N PRO A 257 20.47 -19.38 -17.00
CA PRO A 257 19.97 -19.72 -15.67
C PRO A 257 20.52 -18.71 -14.65
N PRO A 258 19.81 -18.41 -13.54
CA PRO A 258 20.40 -17.59 -12.48
C PRO A 258 21.76 -18.17 -12.13
N ALA A 259 22.81 -17.36 -12.29
CA ALA A 259 24.18 -17.85 -12.14
C ALA A 259 24.27 -18.53 -10.78
N ASN A 260 24.67 -19.80 -10.77
CA ASN A 260 25.00 -20.51 -9.55
C ASN A 260 26.14 -19.73 -8.88
N SER A 261 25.77 -18.81 -7.99
CA SER A 261 26.72 -18.22 -7.08
C SER A 261 27.27 -19.37 -6.28
N GLY A 262 28.50 -19.77 -6.62
CA GLY A 262 29.31 -20.75 -5.89
C GLY A 262 29.73 -20.18 -4.54
N GLY A 263 28.76 -19.63 -3.80
CA GLY A 263 28.91 -19.10 -2.47
C GLY A 263 29.36 -20.25 -1.60
N ARG A 264 30.66 -20.23 -1.29
CA ARG A 264 31.22 -21.00 -0.16
C ARG A 264 30.22 -20.90 0.98
N ARG A 265 29.74 -22.05 1.46
CA ARG A 265 28.80 -22.14 2.60
C ARG A 265 29.32 -21.22 3.71
N ARG A 266 28.72 -20.03 3.88
CA ARG A 266 28.98 -19.22 5.07
C ARG A 266 28.48 -20.07 6.24
N ALA A 267 29.35 -20.25 7.24
CA ALA A 267 29.02 -21.07 8.39
C ALA A 267 27.71 -20.59 9.01
N ARG A 268 26.88 -21.52 9.51
CA ARG A 268 25.70 -21.18 10.30
C ARG A 268 26.11 -20.20 11.40
N LEU A 269 25.52 -19.02 11.42
CA LEU A 269 25.47 -18.23 12.64
C LEU A 269 24.74 -19.08 13.70
N PRO A 270 25.26 -19.17 14.93
CA PRO A 270 24.55 -19.84 16.01
C PRO A 270 23.22 -19.11 16.25
N ARG A 271 22.18 -19.87 16.60
CA ARG A 271 20.94 -19.29 17.10
C ARG A 271 21.22 -18.67 18.46
N LEU A 272 20.73 -17.44 18.65
CA LEU A 272 20.31 -16.95 19.96
C LEU A 272 18.91 -17.49 20.25
#